data_AF-A0A924GAC0-F1
#
_entry.id   AF-A0A924GAC0-F1
#
_cell.length_a   1.000
_cell.length_b   1.000
_cell.length_c   1.000
_cell.angle_alpha   90.00
_cell.angle_beta   90.00
_cell.angle_gamma   90.00
#
_symmetry.space_group_name_H-M   'P 1'
#
loop_
_entity.id
_entity.type
_entity.pdbx_description
1 polymer ?
#
loop_
_entity_poly.entity_id
_entity_poly.type
_entity_poly.pdbx_seq_one_letter_code
_entity_poly.pdbx_strand_id
1 'polypeptide(L)'
;MDNDKLDFISPNFISLLKNADENATAKWGKMNFQQMVEHVADFFKVSSGKIQFLLVTPAEHLPKYREFLLSDKTFRENTKAPTEVLGEEPLPIRSFDTSAAIG
;
A
#
# COMPACT_ATOMS: atom_id res chain seq x y z
N MET A 1 2.17 22.11 2.47
CA MET A 1 2.22 20.67 2.79
C MET A 1 2.18 20.58 4.30
N ASP A 2 1.35 19.71 4.85
CA ASP A 2 1.26 19.50 6.29
C ASP A 2 2.58 18.86 6.75
N ASN A 3 3.38 19.58 7.56
CA ASN A 3 4.72 19.13 7.96
C ASN A 3 4.65 17.79 8.70
N ASP A 4 3.59 17.56 9.48
CA ASP A 4 3.39 16.32 10.22
C ASP A 4 3.25 15.12 9.27
N LYS A 5 2.61 15.31 8.11
CA LYS A 5 2.46 14.26 7.09
C LYS A 5 3.76 13.98 6.35
N LEU A 6 4.55 15.01 6.09
CA LEU A 6 5.88 14.85 5.51
C LEU A 6 6.76 14.04 6.46
N ASP A 7 6.83 14.47 7.73
CA ASP A 7 7.64 13.84 8.77
C ASP A 7 7.19 12.39 9.03
N PHE A 8 5.87 12.13 8.93
CA PHE A 8 5.36 10.78 8.98
C PHE A 8 5.90 9.91 7.84
N ILE A 9 5.76 10.33 6.59
CA ILE A 9 6.22 9.55 5.42
C ILE A 9 7.75 9.36 5.45
N SER A 10 8.49 10.39 5.85
CA SER A 10 9.94 10.33 6.03
C SER A 10 10.38 11.37 7.06
N PRO A 11 10.96 10.96 8.21
CA PRO A 11 11.60 9.65 8.46
C PRO A 11 10.77 8.65 9.28
N ASN A 12 9.63 9.05 9.86
CA ASN A 12 9.01 8.28 10.96
C ASN A 12 8.52 6.90 10.50
N PHE A 13 7.87 6.80 9.34
CA PHE A 13 7.39 5.53 8.80
C PHE A 13 8.53 4.55 8.54
N ILE A 14 9.66 5.02 8.02
CA ILE A 14 10.86 4.19 7.82
C ILE A 14 11.40 3.67 9.16
N SER A 15 11.43 4.52 10.18
CA SER A 15 11.83 4.11 11.53
C SER A 15 10.88 3.03 12.11
N LEU A 16 9.56 3.18 11.91
CA LEU A 16 8.59 2.18 12.33
C LEU A 16 8.82 0.82 11.63
N LEU A 17 9.09 0.83 10.33
CA LEU A 17 9.38 -0.41 9.59
C LEU A 17 10.67 -1.09 10.07
N LYS A 18 11.73 -0.32 10.37
CA LYS A 18 13.01 -0.86 10.89
C LYS A 18 12.88 -1.52 12.26
N ASN A 19 11.90 -1.11 13.05
CA ASN A 19 11.67 -1.63 14.41
C ASN A 19 10.51 -2.64 14.49
N ALA A 20 9.85 -2.95 13.38
CA ALA A 20 8.76 -3.92 13.34
C ALA A 20 9.30 -5.36 13.34
N ASP A 21 8.48 -6.29 13.84
CA ASP A 21 8.78 -7.73 13.74
C ASP A 21 8.46 -8.24 12.34
N GLU A 22 9.50 -8.58 11.57
CA GLU A 22 9.36 -9.12 10.22
C GLU A 22 8.67 -10.49 10.16
N ASN A 23 8.63 -11.22 11.28
CA ASN A 23 7.98 -12.52 11.40
C ASN A 23 6.53 -12.41 11.89
N ALA A 24 6.02 -11.18 12.05
CA ALA A 24 4.64 -10.97 12.47
C ALA A 24 3.66 -11.66 11.52
N THR A 25 2.77 -12.48 12.10
CA THR A 25 1.71 -13.13 11.32
C THR A 25 0.62 -12.12 10.97
N ALA A 26 0.33 -11.98 9.68
CA ALA A 26 -0.75 -11.13 9.21
C ALA A 26 -2.10 -11.60 9.76
N LYS A 27 -2.91 -10.67 10.26
CA LYS A 27 -4.27 -10.98 10.75
C LYS A 27 -5.25 -11.26 9.61
N TRP A 28 -5.00 -10.66 8.45
CA TRP A 28 -5.80 -10.76 7.23
C TRP A 28 -4.91 -10.48 6.02
N GLY A 29 -5.39 -10.83 4.83
CA GLY A 29 -4.60 -10.77 3.60
C GLY A 29 -3.59 -11.92 3.46
N LYS A 30 -2.81 -11.89 2.38
CA LYS A 30 -1.88 -12.96 2.00
C LYS A 30 -0.40 -12.54 1.97
N MET A 31 -0.12 -11.24 2.07
CA MET A 31 1.25 -10.72 1.98
C MET A 31 2.03 -11.01 3.25
N ASN A 32 3.28 -11.43 3.09
CA ASN A 32 4.26 -11.41 4.18
C ASN A 32 4.74 -9.97 4.45
N PHE A 33 5.57 -9.79 5.49
CA PHE A 33 6.06 -8.48 5.89
C PHE A 33 6.80 -7.74 4.77
N GLN A 34 7.76 -8.40 4.11
CA GLN A 34 8.53 -7.77 3.04
C GLN A 34 7.64 -7.38 1.85
N GLN A 35 6.70 -8.24 1.45
CA GLN A 35 5.73 -7.94 0.40
C GLN A 35 4.89 -6.70 0.75
N MET A 36 4.50 -6.51 2.01
CA MET A 36 3.79 -5.31 2.45
C MET A 36 4.64 -4.05 2.34
N VAL A 37 5.92 -4.11 2.72
CA VAL A 37 6.86 -2.99 2.56
C VAL A 37 6.99 -2.60 1.08
N GLU A 38 7.22 -3.60 0.24
CA GLU A 38 7.35 -3.42 -1.20
C GLU A 38 6.05 -2.90 -1.86
N HIS A 39 4.90 -3.36 -1.37
CA HIS A 39 3.58 -2.93 -1.84
C HIS A 39 3.34 -1.45 -1.54
N VAL A 40 3.65 -0.98 -0.33
CA VAL A 40 3.54 0.45 0.02
C VAL A 40 4.48 1.29 -0.85
N ALA A 41 5.70 0.82 -1.11
CA ALA A 41 6.64 1.50 -2.01
C ALA A 41 6.08 1.69 -3.43
N ASP A 42 5.33 0.72 -3.95
CA ASP A 42 4.68 0.84 -5.25
C ASP A 42 3.56 1.88 -5.26
N PHE A 43 2.80 2.03 -4.17
CA PHE A 43 1.78 3.07 -4.08
C PHE A 43 2.36 4.49 -4.08
N PHE A 44 3.58 4.70 -3.57
CA PHE A 44 4.28 5.98 -3.78
C PHE A 44 4.63 6.21 -5.25
N LYS A 45 5.00 5.16 -6.00
CA LYS A 45 5.23 5.25 -7.45
C LYS A 45 3.93 5.53 -8.21
N VAL A 46 2.82 4.91 -7.81
CA VAL A 46 1.49 5.19 -8.38
C VAL A 46 1.10 6.65 -8.12
N SER A 47 1.24 7.12 -6.89
CA SER A 47 0.87 8.48 -6.48
C SER A 47 1.74 9.55 -7.15
N SER A 48 2.99 9.22 -7.49
CA SER A 48 3.90 10.10 -8.23
C SER A 48 3.84 9.92 -9.75
N GLY A 49 2.95 9.06 -10.26
CA GLY A 49 2.76 8.82 -11.70
C GLY A 49 3.84 8.00 -12.38
N LYS A 50 4.78 7.42 -11.62
CA LYS A 50 5.82 6.49 -12.11
C LYS A 50 5.25 5.13 -12.50
N ILE A 51 4.16 4.71 -11.84
CA ILE A 51 3.33 3.56 -12.22
C ILE A 51 1.94 4.10 -12.54
N GLN A 52 1.34 3.65 -13.64
CA GLN A 52 0.01 4.07 -14.05
C GLN A 52 -0.85 2.83 -14.30
N PHE A 53 -2.08 2.86 -13.78
CA PHE A 53 -3.06 1.81 -13.98
C PHE A 53 -4.22 2.33 -14.83
N LEU A 54 -4.84 1.43 -15.59
CA LEU A 54 -6.07 1.74 -16.30
C LEU A 54 -7.19 1.98 -15.29
N LEU A 55 -8.04 2.97 -15.58
CA LEU A 55 -9.24 3.21 -14.79
C LEU A 55 -10.25 2.09 -15.08
N VAL A 56 -10.40 1.17 -14.12
CA VAL A 56 -11.37 0.08 -14.21
C VAL A 56 -12.69 0.40 -13.50
N THR A 57 -12.71 1.45 -12.66
CA THR A 57 -13.93 1.88 -11.96
C THR A 57 -14.87 2.60 -12.93
N PRO A 58 -16.14 2.16 -13.07
CA PRO A 58 -17.13 2.84 -13.88
C PRO A 58 -17.30 4.32 -13.48
N ALA A 59 -17.50 5.19 -14.46
CA ALA A 59 -17.50 6.65 -14.28
C ALA A 59 -18.55 7.11 -13.25
N GLU A 60 -19.72 6.47 -13.27
CA GLU A 60 -20.84 6.69 -12.35
C GLU A 60 -20.52 6.34 -10.89
N HIS A 61 -19.51 5.50 -10.63
CA HIS A 61 -19.09 5.11 -9.29
C HIS A 61 -17.95 5.97 -8.75
N LEU A 62 -17.22 6.70 -9.61
CA LEU A 62 -16.09 7.55 -9.21
C LEU A 62 -16.42 8.53 -8.08
N PRO A 63 -17.58 9.22 -8.06
CA PRO A 63 -17.90 10.13 -6.96
C PRO A 63 -17.90 9.42 -5.60
N LYS A 64 -18.51 8.23 -5.53
CA LYS A 64 -18.61 7.44 -4.30
C LYS A 64 -17.26 6.85 -3.86
N TYR A 65 -16.43 6.41 -4.81
CA TYR A 65 -15.09 5.91 -4.51
C TYR A 65 -14.19 7.03 -3.97
N ARG A 66 -14.26 8.24 -4.55
CA ARG A 66 -13.53 9.41 -4.05
C ARG A 66 -14.02 9.83 -2.66
N GLU A 67 -15.33 9.83 -2.43
CA GLU A 67 -15.89 10.11 -1.11
C GLU A 67 -15.36 9.13 -0.05
N PHE A 68 -15.32 7.83 -0.37
CA PHE A 68 -14.76 6.82 0.53
C PHE A 68 -13.27 7.05 0.80
N LEU A 69 -12.46 7.29 -0.24
CA LEU A 69 -11.01 7.53 -0.12
C LEU A 69 -10.66 8.77 0.72
N LEU A 70 -11.54 9.78 0.72
CA LEU A 70 -11.36 11.04 1.47
C LEU A 70 -12.07 11.04 2.83
N SER A 71 -12.69 9.92 3.23
CA SER A 71 -13.39 9.79 4.51
C SER A 71 -12.53 9.09 5.56
N ASP A 72 -12.91 9.23 6.83
CA ASP A 72 -12.29 8.50 7.95
C ASP A 72 -12.83 7.06 8.12
N LYS A 73 -13.57 6.54 7.12
CA LYS A 73 -14.12 5.19 7.20
C LYS A 73 -12.99 4.17 7.06
N THR A 74 -12.93 3.25 8.01
CA THR A 74 -11.96 2.15 7.97
C THR A 74 -12.24 1.22 6.78
N PHE A 75 -11.17 0.72 6.15
CA PHE A 75 -11.29 -0.40 5.22
C PHE A 75 -11.82 -1.63 5.94
N ARG A 76 -12.67 -2.40 5.24
CA ARG A 76 -13.11 -3.70 5.74
C ARG A 76 -11.98 -4.71 5.59
N GLU A 77 -11.85 -5.62 6.53
CA GLU A 77 -10.91 -6.73 6.42
C GLU A 77 -11.13 -7.50 5.11
N ASN A 78 -10.03 -7.90 4.45
CA ASN A 78 -10.05 -8.60 3.17
C ASN A 78 -10.74 -7.84 2.03
N THR A 79 -10.73 -6.50 2.04
CA THR A 79 -11.10 -5.70 0.87
C THR A 79 -10.15 -6.04 -0.29
N LYS A 80 -10.70 -6.64 -1.35
CA LYS A 80 -9.94 -7.02 -2.55
C LYS A 80 -9.79 -5.83 -3.50
N ALA A 81 -8.63 -5.72 -4.13
CA ALA A 81 -8.46 -4.87 -5.31
C ALA A 81 -9.20 -5.49 -6.51
N PRO A 82 -9.56 -4.69 -7.53
CA PRO A 82 -10.11 -5.22 -8.78
C PRO A 82 -9.14 -6.22 -9.43
N THR A 83 -9.65 -7.39 -9.79
CA THR A 83 -8.85 -8.48 -10.37
C THR A 83 -8.25 -8.14 -11.73
N GLU A 84 -8.83 -7.17 -12.43
CA GLU A 84 -8.34 -6.60 -13.69
C GLU A 84 -7.07 -5.75 -13.49
N VAL A 85 -6.80 -5.32 -12.26
CA VAL A 85 -5.66 -4.47 -11.90
C VAL A 85 -4.59 -5.27 -11.17
N LEU A 86 -4.99 -6.09 -10.19
CA LEU A 86 -4.09 -6.91 -9.39
C LEU A 86 -4.64 -8.33 -9.27
N GLY A 87 -3.76 -9.32 -9.45
CA GLY A 87 -4.11 -10.73 -9.28
C GLY A 87 -4.46 -11.09 -7.83
N GLU A 88 -4.95 -12.32 -7.63
CA GLU A 88 -5.32 -12.81 -6.30
C GLU A 88 -4.13 -13.16 -5.40
N GLU A 89 -2.95 -13.37 -6.00
CA GLU A 89 -1.73 -13.69 -5.30
C GLU A 89 -0.83 -12.46 -5.16
N PRO A 90 -0.16 -12.28 -4.00
CA PRO A 90 0.86 -11.26 -3.84
C PRO A 90 1.94 -11.30 -4.92
N LEU A 91 2.48 -10.14 -5.27
CA LEU A 91 3.68 -10.08 -6.10
C LEU A 91 4.85 -10.77 -5.39
N PRO A 92 5.74 -11.44 -6.13
CA PRO A 92 6.97 -11.98 -5.55
C PRO A 92 7.82 -10.85 -4.96
N ILE A 93 8.57 -11.16 -3.90
CA ILE A 93 9.55 -10.23 -3.33
C ILE A 93 10.60 -9.85 -4.37
N ARG A 94 11.02 -8.58 -4.36
CA ARG A 94 12.00 -8.03 -5.31
C ARG A 94 13.33 -7.75 -4.65
N SER A 95 13.31 -7.30 -3.40
CA SER A 95 14.52 -7.07 -2.63
C SER A 95 15.05 -8.39 -2.08
N PHE A 96 16.37 -8.43 -1.85
CA PHE A 96 17.03 -9.62 -1.30
C PHE A 96 16.54 -9.96 0.12
N ASP A 97 16.29 -8.92 0.92
CA ASP A 97 15.78 -9.04 2.29
C ASP A 97 14.89 -7.83 2.68
N THR A 98 14.32 -7.90 3.88
CA THR A 98 13.48 -6.85 4.46
C THR A 98 14.22 -5.52 4.59
N SER A 99 15.49 -5.54 5.00
CA SER A 99 16.28 -4.32 5.20
C SER A 99 16.48 -3.56 3.88
N ALA A 100 16.81 -4.27 2.81
CA ALA A 100 16.93 -3.73 1.46
C ALA A 100 15.60 -3.26 0.88
N ALA A 101 14.47 -3.84 1.30
CA ALA A 101 13.14 -3.37 0.91
C ALA A 101 12.77 -2.03 1.58
N ILE A 102 13.22 -1.79 2.82
CA ILE A 102 12.93 -0.56 3.57
C ILE A 102 13.80 0.62 3.10
N GLY A 103 15.07 0.36 2.78
CA GLY A 103 16.05 1.38 2.38
C GLY A 103 17.15 1.66 3.40
#